data_AF-A0A375BC71-F1
#
_entry.id   AF-A0A375BC71-F1
#
_cell.length_a   1.000
_cell.length_b   1.000
_cell.length_c   1.000
_cell.angle_alpha   90.00
_cell.angle_beta   90.00
_cell.angle_gamma   90.00
#
_symmetry.space_group_name_H-M   'P 1'
#
loop_
_entity.id
_entity.type
_entity.pdbx_description
1 polymer ?
#
loop_
_entity_poly.entity_id
_entity_poly.type
_entity_poly.pdbx_seq_one_letter_code
_entity_poly.pdbx_strand_id
1 'polypeptide(L)'
;MKRCSQRRCKRRGAVAVEFALVLVPLLMLVTGVAEFGRAIYQYNALAKATRDAARFLSQYAPSEPNYPVEQAKCVAVYGKTTCGGTVLVKGLSTSMVVVCDRVDSTGCAGKQFANVAIYEGGGSSGTPAGTINLVEVKISGFTYSPMQSYLNVGALAFSDIATVMRQVL
;
A
#
# COMPACT_ATOMS: atom_id res chain seq x y z
N MET A 1 10.28 58.19 44.19
CA MET A 1 10.96 57.16 43.37
C MET A 1 10.34 55.78 43.65
N LYS A 2 9.42 55.29 42.81
CA LYS A 2 8.75 53.98 43.02
C LYS A 2 9.54 52.88 42.29
N ARG A 3 10.22 52.01 43.06
CA ARG A 3 10.88 50.80 42.53
C ARG A 3 9.82 49.82 42.06
N CYS A 4 9.71 49.61 40.74
CA CYS A 4 8.94 48.50 40.17
C CYS A 4 9.57 47.18 40.64
N SER A 5 8.77 46.40 41.36
CA SER A 5 9.12 45.08 41.92
C SER A 5 9.62 44.12 40.82
N GLN A 6 10.93 43.84 40.82
CA GLN A 6 11.62 42.86 39.97
C GLN A 6 10.99 41.45 40.00
N ARG A 7 10.15 41.13 40.99
CA ARG A 7 9.55 39.79 41.16
C ARG A 7 8.46 39.48 40.12
N ARG A 8 7.76 40.48 39.58
CA ARG A 8 6.71 40.26 38.55
C ARG A 8 7.27 39.97 37.15
N CYS A 9 8.49 40.40 36.84
CA CYS A 9 9.12 40.12 35.54
C CYS A 9 9.65 38.68 35.43
N LYS A 10 10.08 38.04 36.52
CA LYS A 10 10.62 36.67 36.51
C LYS A 10 9.60 35.58 36.19
N ARG A 11 8.30 35.80 36.46
CA ARG A 11 7.25 34.78 36.21
C ARG A 11 6.99 34.53 34.72
N ARG A 12 7.25 35.51 33.84
CA ARG A 12 7.01 35.36 32.39
C ARG A 12 7.96 34.36 31.73
N GLY A 13 9.20 34.25 32.20
CA GLY A 13 10.17 33.28 31.68
C GLY A 13 9.88 31.84 32.10
N ALA A 14 9.40 31.64 33.33
CA ALA A 14 9.07 30.30 33.85
C ALA A 14 7.94 29.62 33.04
N VAL A 15 6.89 30.38 32.71
CA VAL A 15 5.76 29.88 31.91
C VAL A 15 6.20 29.44 30.50
N ALA A 16 7.15 30.16 29.88
CA ALA A 16 7.68 29.80 28.58
C ALA A 16 8.48 28.47 28.63
N VAL A 17 9.20 28.22 29.73
CA VAL A 17 9.95 26.96 29.93
C VAL A 17 9.00 25.79 30.20
N GLU A 18 7.97 25.97 31.02
CA GLU A 18 6.94 24.96 31.27
C GLU A 18 6.22 24.57 29.97
N PHE A 19 5.88 25.56 29.13
CA PHE A 19 5.30 25.29 27.81
C PHE A 19 6.27 24.53 26.90
N ALA A 20 7.55 24.92 26.86
CA ALA A 20 8.54 24.22 26.05
C ALA A 20 8.70 22.74 26.44
N LEU A 21 8.63 22.43 27.74
CA LEU A 21 8.71 21.04 28.23
C LEU A 21 7.50 20.20 27.81
N VAL A 22 6.29 20.77 27.75
CA VAL A 22 5.08 20.08 27.28
C VAL A 22 5.04 20.01 25.75
N LEU A 23 5.58 21.02 25.07
CA LEU A 23 5.57 21.10 23.61
C LEU A 23 6.34 19.96 22.96
N VAL A 24 7.47 19.53 23.53
CA VAL A 24 8.30 18.44 22.98
C VAL A 24 7.53 17.11 22.84
N PRO A 25 6.95 16.53 23.91
CA PRO A 25 6.16 15.30 23.78
C PRO A 25 4.88 15.51 22.96
N LEU A 26 4.27 16.69 23.00
CA LEU A 26 3.11 17.02 22.17
C LEU A 26 3.44 16.95 20.68
N LEU A 27 4.56 17.55 20.26
CA LEU A 27 5.02 17.50 18.87
C LEU A 27 5.34 16.09 18.43
N MET A 28 6.02 15.29 19.27
CA MET A 28 6.28 13.88 18.97
C MET A 28 4.99 13.07 18.74
N LEU A 29 3.96 13.28 19.57
CA LEU A 29 2.68 12.60 19.42
C LEU A 29 1.96 13.02 18.13
N VAL A 30 1.89 14.33 17.85
CA VAL A 30 1.22 14.84 16.65
C VAL A 30 1.91 14.36 15.38
N THR A 31 3.25 14.39 15.34
CA THR A 31 3.99 13.93 14.17
C THR A 31 3.95 12.42 14.01
N GLY A 32 4.00 11.65 15.12
CA GLY A 32 3.81 10.20 15.10
C GLY A 32 2.45 9.78 14.54
N VAL A 33 1.36 10.43 14.98
CA VAL A 33 0.01 10.17 14.45
C VAL A 33 -0.08 10.55 12.96
N ALA A 34 0.51 11.68 12.57
CA ALA A 34 0.51 12.11 11.17
C ALA A 34 1.26 11.14 10.24
N GLU A 35 2.42 10.65 10.66
CA GLU A 35 3.19 9.65 9.90
C GLU A 35 2.46 8.32 9.79
N PHE A 36 1.84 7.84 10.87
CA PHE A 36 1.07 6.60 10.83
C PHE A 36 -0.18 6.72 9.94
N GLY A 37 -0.88 7.86 10.00
CA GLY A 37 -2.00 8.15 9.09
C GLY A 37 -1.57 8.15 7.62
N ARG A 38 -0.39 8.71 7.32
CA ARG A 38 0.19 8.69 5.98
C ARG A 38 0.58 7.27 5.54
N ALA A 39 1.13 6.45 6.43
CA ALA A 39 1.45 5.05 6.12
C ALA A 39 0.19 4.25 5.77
N ILE A 40 -0.89 4.40 6.55
CA ILE A 40 -2.19 3.77 6.26
C ILE A 40 -2.75 4.25 4.92
N TYR A 41 -2.66 5.55 4.64
CA TYR A 41 -3.09 6.10 3.35
C TYR A 41 -2.35 5.45 2.18
N GLN A 42 -1.03 5.29 2.26
CA GLN A 42 -0.24 4.64 1.22
C GLN A 42 -0.59 3.15 1.08
N TYR A 43 -0.77 2.43 2.18
CA TYR A 43 -1.20 1.03 2.15
C TYR A 43 -2.54 0.87 1.40
N ASN A 44 -3.52 1.72 1.71
CA ASN A 44 -4.82 1.71 1.04
C ASN A 44 -4.72 2.08 -0.45
N ALA A 45 -3.83 3.00 -0.80
CA ALA A 45 -3.56 3.35 -2.20
C ALA A 45 -2.99 2.15 -2.97
N LEU A 46 -2.03 1.41 -2.40
CA LEU A 46 -1.47 0.19 -3.00
C LEU A 46 -2.51 -0.92 -3.12
N ALA A 47 -3.33 -1.12 -2.09
CA ALA A 47 -4.42 -2.09 -2.10
C ALA A 47 -5.48 -1.75 -3.16
N LYS A 48 -5.75 -0.46 -3.41
CA LYS A 48 -6.62 -0.05 -4.51
C LYS A 48 -5.97 -0.28 -5.87
N ALA A 49 -4.69 0.08 -6.01
CA ALA A 49 -3.97 -0.04 -7.27
C ALA A 49 -3.82 -1.49 -7.74
N THR A 50 -3.57 -2.42 -6.82
CA THR A 50 -3.58 -3.86 -7.10
C THR A 50 -4.95 -4.34 -7.59
N ARG A 51 -6.05 -3.91 -6.95
CA ARG A 51 -7.41 -4.24 -7.42
C ARG A 51 -7.69 -3.70 -8.82
N ASP A 52 -7.29 -2.47 -9.10
CA ASP A 52 -7.52 -1.84 -10.41
C ASP A 52 -6.74 -2.59 -11.51
N ALA A 53 -5.49 -2.98 -11.23
CA ALA A 53 -4.68 -3.78 -12.14
C ALA A 53 -5.21 -5.21 -12.32
N ALA A 54 -5.63 -5.89 -11.23
CA ALA A 54 -6.24 -7.21 -11.31
C ALA A 54 -7.57 -7.16 -12.09
N ARG A 55 -8.38 -6.12 -11.90
CA ARG A 55 -9.61 -5.89 -12.68
C ARG A 55 -9.31 -5.65 -14.14
N PHE A 56 -8.24 -4.93 -14.46
CA PHE A 56 -7.81 -4.73 -15.84
C PHE A 56 -7.45 -6.07 -16.50
N LEU A 57 -6.61 -6.89 -15.85
CA LEU A 57 -6.19 -8.19 -16.39
C LEU A 57 -7.30 -9.25 -16.41
N SER A 58 -8.28 -9.16 -15.52
CA SER A 58 -9.41 -10.10 -15.48
C SER A 58 -10.21 -10.18 -16.78
N GLN A 59 -10.15 -9.11 -17.60
CA GLN A 59 -10.84 -8.99 -18.87
C GLN A 59 -10.09 -9.64 -20.04
N TYR A 60 -8.86 -10.10 -19.82
CA TYR A 60 -8.00 -10.70 -20.85
C TYR A 60 -7.64 -12.13 -20.49
N ALA A 61 -7.69 -13.00 -21.49
CA ALA A 61 -7.19 -14.36 -21.35
C ALA A 61 -5.65 -14.37 -21.47
N PRO A 62 -4.93 -15.03 -20.55
CA PRO A 62 -3.47 -14.95 -20.49
C PRO A 62 -2.77 -15.76 -21.59
N SER A 63 -3.50 -16.63 -22.32
CA SER A 63 -2.95 -17.31 -23.50
C SER A 63 -3.07 -16.50 -24.79
N GLU A 64 -3.73 -15.33 -24.76
CA GLU A 64 -3.90 -14.53 -25.96
C GLU A 64 -2.60 -13.78 -26.30
N PRO A 65 -2.25 -13.63 -27.59
CA PRO A 65 -1.02 -12.95 -28.02
C PRO A 65 -0.91 -11.50 -27.53
N ASN A 66 -2.05 -10.86 -27.25
CA ASN A 66 -2.14 -9.45 -26.84
C ASN A 66 -2.38 -9.28 -25.34
N TYR A 67 -1.94 -10.22 -24.49
CA TYR A 67 -2.13 -10.13 -23.05
C TYR A 67 -1.37 -8.92 -22.44
N PRO A 68 -2.07 -7.89 -21.92
CA PRO A 68 -1.48 -6.58 -21.66
C PRO A 68 -0.86 -6.46 -20.26
N VAL A 69 0.14 -7.31 -19.96
CA VAL A 69 0.81 -7.35 -18.64
C VAL A 69 1.49 -6.03 -18.30
N GLU A 70 2.19 -5.44 -19.27
CA GLU A 70 2.90 -4.19 -19.06
C GLU A 70 1.95 -3.03 -18.77
N GLN A 71 0.82 -2.94 -19.49
CA GLN A 71 -0.21 -1.95 -19.19
C GLN A 71 -0.82 -2.16 -17.79
N ALA A 72 -0.98 -3.41 -17.35
CA ALA A 72 -1.46 -3.70 -16.01
C ALA A 72 -0.48 -3.24 -14.92
N LYS A 73 0.84 -3.43 -15.13
CA LYS A 73 1.87 -2.86 -14.25
C LYS A 73 1.82 -1.33 -14.26
N CYS A 74 1.56 -0.71 -15.41
CA CYS A 74 1.36 0.73 -15.49
C CYS A 74 0.13 1.18 -14.68
N VAL A 75 -0.98 0.44 -14.75
CA VAL A 75 -2.19 0.73 -13.98
C VAL A 75 -1.91 0.64 -12.47
N ALA A 76 -1.17 -0.38 -12.04
CA ALA A 76 -0.80 -0.55 -10.63
C ALA A 76 0.11 0.58 -10.09
N VAL A 77 0.98 1.15 -10.92
CA VAL A 77 1.96 2.17 -10.46
C VAL A 77 1.48 3.60 -10.69
N TYR A 78 0.83 3.86 -11.83
CA TYR A 78 0.47 5.20 -12.30
C TYR A 78 -1.05 5.44 -12.35
N GLY A 79 -1.87 4.41 -12.16
CA GLY A 79 -3.34 4.52 -12.25
C GLY A 79 -3.86 4.69 -13.68
N LYS A 80 -3.05 4.37 -14.69
CA LYS A 80 -3.40 4.48 -16.11
C LYS A 80 -2.66 3.43 -16.94
N THR A 81 -3.13 3.17 -18.15
CA THR A 81 -2.58 2.13 -19.04
C THR A 81 -1.22 2.48 -19.65
N THR A 82 -0.74 3.72 -19.50
CA THR A 82 0.58 4.17 -19.97
C THR A 82 1.53 4.42 -18.79
N CYS A 83 2.74 3.84 -18.87
CA CYS A 83 3.76 4.03 -17.84
C CYS A 83 4.40 5.41 -17.99
N GLY A 84 3.93 6.40 -17.22
CA GLY A 84 4.50 7.74 -17.23
C GLY A 84 3.79 8.70 -16.29
N GLY A 85 4.42 9.84 -16.00
CA GLY A 85 3.84 10.86 -15.11
C GLY A 85 4.00 10.52 -13.62
N THR A 86 3.10 11.04 -12.78
CA THR A 86 3.19 10.92 -11.33
C THR A 86 2.81 9.52 -10.85
N VAL A 87 3.69 8.88 -10.09
CA VAL A 87 3.41 7.61 -9.42
C VAL A 87 2.34 7.79 -8.33
N LEU A 88 1.48 6.78 -8.15
CA LEU A 88 0.43 6.78 -7.13
C LEU A 88 1.00 6.86 -5.71
N VAL A 89 2.11 6.14 -5.48
CA VAL A 89 2.82 6.11 -4.21
C VAL A 89 4.30 6.35 -4.49
N LYS A 90 4.90 7.31 -3.78
CA LYS A 90 6.33 7.61 -3.91
C LYS A 90 7.16 6.38 -3.52
N GLY A 91 8.13 6.02 -4.36
CA GLY A 91 8.97 4.84 -4.17
C GLY A 91 8.41 3.54 -4.78
N LEU A 92 7.18 3.57 -5.32
CA LEU A 92 6.62 2.43 -6.05
C LEU A 92 7.17 2.39 -7.48
N SER A 93 7.62 1.21 -7.92
CA SER A 93 8.10 0.96 -9.28
C SER A 93 7.40 -0.25 -9.90
N THR A 94 7.42 -0.35 -11.24
CA THR A 94 6.81 -1.47 -11.98
C THR A 94 7.49 -2.81 -11.69
N SER A 95 8.77 -2.80 -11.28
CA SER A 95 9.51 -4.00 -10.86
C SER A 95 8.99 -4.62 -9.57
N MET A 96 8.28 -3.86 -8.74
CA MET A 96 7.66 -4.36 -7.50
C MET A 96 6.32 -5.05 -7.77
N VAL A 97 5.76 -4.91 -8.98
CA VAL A 97 4.48 -5.49 -9.37
C VAL A 97 4.71 -6.86 -10.00
N VAL A 98 4.22 -7.89 -9.30
CA VAL A 98 4.21 -9.28 -9.75
C VAL A 98 2.80 -9.62 -10.21
N VAL A 99 2.69 -10.21 -11.39
CA VAL A 99 1.43 -10.70 -11.97
C VAL A 99 1.52 -12.20 -12.06
N CYS A 100 0.49 -12.89 -11.60
CA CYS A 100 0.39 -14.33 -11.67
C CYS A 100 -0.98 -14.75 -12.20
N ASP A 101 -0.98 -15.70 -13.12
CA ASP A 101 -2.16 -16.21 -13.80
C ASP A 101 -1.99 -17.71 -14.08
N ARG A 102 -2.86 -18.29 -14.93
CA ARG A 102 -2.80 -19.72 -15.27
C ARG A 102 -1.59 -20.14 -16.10
N VAL A 103 -0.93 -19.21 -16.79
CA VAL A 103 0.21 -19.45 -17.69
C VAL A 103 1.52 -19.14 -16.96
N ASP A 104 1.59 -18.03 -16.24
CA ASP A 104 2.76 -17.61 -15.47
C ASP A 104 2.40 -17.50 -13.98
N SER A 105 3.09 -18.28 -13.15
CA SER A 105 2.95 -18.25 -11.68
C SER A 105 4.23 -17.83 -10.97
N THR A 106 5.18 -17.26 -11.71
CA THR A 106 6.49 -16.87 -11.19
C THR A 106 6.33 -15.81 -10.11
N GLY A 107 6.74 -16.13 -8.88
CA GLY A 107 6.67 -15.21 -7.74
C GLY A 107 5.38 -15.29 -6.89
N CYS A 108 4.44 -16.18 -7.22
CA CYS A 108 3.23 -16.44 -6.42
C CYS A 108 3.15 -17.91 -5.95
N ALA A 109 4.14 -18.33 -5.18
CA ALA A 109 4.18 -19.70 -4.64
C ALA A 109 2.95 -20.02 -3.77
N GLY A 110 2.45 -21.25 -3.89
CA GLY A 110 1.40 -21.79 -3.01
C GLY A 110 -0.04 -21.50 -3.42
N LYS A 111 -0.27 -20.90 -4.60
CA LYS A 111 -1.62 -20.68 -5.14
C LYS A 111 -1.79 -21.34 -6.51
N GLN A 112 -2.99 -21.86 -6.75
CA GLN A 112 -3.39 -22.37 -8.04
C GLN A 112 -4.21 -21.30 -8.78
N PHE A 113 -3.86 -21.05 -10.04
CA PHE A 113 -4.52 -20.04 -10.89
C PHE A 113 -5.31 -20.65 -12.05
N ALA A 114 -4.92 -21.85 -12.47
CA ALA A 114 -5.58 -22.61 -13.53
C ALA A 114 -6.63 -23.56 -12.95
N ASN A 115 -7.81 -23.65 -13.58
CA ASN A 115 -8.82 -24.68 -13.31
C ASN A 115 -9.15 -24.87 -11.81
N VAL A 116 -9.27 -23.77 -11.06
CA VAL A 116 -9.60 -23.83 -9.64
C VAL A 116 -11.05 -24.26 -9.48
N ALA A 117 -11.26 -25.34 -8.74
CA ALA A 117 -12.57 -25.94 -8.52
C ALA A 117 -13.48 -25.01 -7.72
N ILE A 118 -14.74 -24.92 -8.14
CA ILE A 118 -15.83 -24.29 -7.41
C ILE A 118 -16.73 -25.40 -6.90
N TYR A 119 -17.21 -25.28 -5.66
CA TYR A 119 -18.12 -26.24 -5.06
C TYR A 119 -19.51 -25.62 -4.90
N GLU A 120 -20.54 -26.41 -5.18
CA GLU A 120 -21.92 -26.03 -4.89
C GLU A 120 -22.07 -25.74 -3.39
N GLY A 121 -22.76 -24.65 -3.04
CA GLY A 121 -22.99 -24.25 -1.65
C GLY A 121 -21.84 -23.48 -0.97
N GLY A 122 -20.82 -23.05 -1.72
CA GLY A 122 -19.78 -22.14 -1.21
C GLY A 122 -18.74 -22.77 -0.28
N GLY A 123 -18.71 -24.10 -0.19
CA GLY A 123 -17.67 -24.85 0.53
C GLY A 123 -16.36 -24.95 -0.23
N SER A 124 -15.35 -25.56 0.41
CA SER A 124 -14.04 -25.89 -0.19
C SER A 124 -13.82 -27.38 -0.40
N SER A 125 -14.89 -28.18 -0.29
CA SER A 125 -14.86 -29.64 -0.36
C SER A 125 -16.22 -30.19 -0.85
N GLY A 126 -16.21 -31.16 -1.76
CA GLY A 126 -17.42 -31.80 -2.29
C GLY A 126 -17.32 -32.09 -3.79
N THR A 127 -18.46 -32.37 -4.43
CA THR A 127 -18.53 -32.52 -5.90
C THR A 127 -18.31 -31.15 -6.56
N PRO A 128 -17.32 -30.99 -7.48
CA PRO A 128 -17.08 -29.73 -8.15
C PRO A 128 -18.27 -29.32 -9.04
N ALA A 129 -18.73 -28.08 -8.88
CA ALA A 129 -19.71 -27.41 -9.74
C ALA A 129 -19.10 -27.01 -11.10
N GLY A 130 -17.80 -26.78 -11.12
CA GLY A 130 -17.06 -26.31 -12.29
C GLY A 130 -15.69 -25.78 -11.89
N THR A 131 -15.02 -25.13 -12.84
CA THR A 131 -13.69 -24.54 -12.63
C THR A 131 -13.62 -23.11 -13.12
N ILE A 132 -12.81 -22.29 -12.46
CA ILE A 132 -12.47 -20.93 -12.89
C ILE A 132 -10.97 -20.74 -12.98
N ASN A 133 -10.56 -19.80 -13.83
CA ASN A 133 -9.21 -19.28 -13.83
C ASN A 133 -9.16 -18.01 -12.98
N LEU A 134 -8.00 -17.76 -12.38
CA LEU A 134 -7.75 -16.63 -11.51
C LEU A 134 -6.52 -15.86 -12.00
N VAL A 135 -6.52 -14.56 -11.74
CA VAL A 135 -5.36 -13.69 -11.88
C VAL A 135 -5.09 -13.01 -10.54
N GLU A 136 -3.83 -12.97 -10.14
CA GLU A 136 -3.33 -12.24 -8.99
C GLU A 136 -2.41 -11.12 -9.45
N VAL A 137 -2.63 -9.93 -8.89
CA VAL A 137 -1.67 -8.84 -8.96
C VAL A 137 -1.19 -8.54 -7.56
N LYS A 138 0.13 -8.55 -7.40
CA LYS A 138 0.81 -8.42 -6.10
C LYS A 138 1.87 -7.33 -6.15
N ILE A 139 1.89 -6.48 -5.15
CA ILE A 139 2.99 -5.54 -4.92
C ILE A 139 3.85 -6.10 -3.79
N SER A 140 5.12 -6.36 -4.10
CA SER A 140 6.10 -6.96 -3.19
C SER A 140 7.28 -6.01 -2.96
N GLY A 141 7.81 -6.00 -1.74
CA GLY A 141 9.04 -5.26 -1.40
C GLY A 141 8.88 -3.74 -1.31
N PHE A 142 7.66 -3.22 -1.17
CA PHE A 142 7.45 -1.79 -0.97
C PHE A 142 7.74 -1.38 0.49
N THR A 143 8.68 -0.44 0.66
CA THR A 143 9.10 0.07 1.97
C THR A 143 8.61 1.49 2.18
N TYR A 144 7.91 1.74 3.30
CA TYR A 144 7.48 3.09 3.67
C TYR A 144 8.67 3.98 4.03
N SER A 145 8.74 5.17 3.45
CA SER A 145 9.71 6.21 3.83
C SER A 145 9.00 7.33 4.59
N PRO A 146 9.35 7.57 5.88
CA PRO A 146 8.79 8.67 6.66
C PRO A 146 9.22 10.03 6.10
N MET A 147 8.43 11.07 6.37
CA MET A 147 8.78 12.44 5.97
C MET A 147 9.80 13.06 6.93
N GLN A 148 9.74 12.67 8.21
CA GLN A 148 10.55 13.22 9.27
C GLN A 148 11.77 12.35 9.52
N SER A 149 12.97 12.91 9.34
CA SER A 149 14.22 12.17 9.53
C SER A 149 14.52 11.80 11.00
N TYR A 150 13.91 12.47 11.97
CA TYR A 150 14.16 12.24 13.40
C TYR A 150 13.32 11.09 13.98
N LEU A 151 12.19 10.75 13.34
CA LEU A 151 11.40 9.56 13.68
C LEU A 151 11.91 8.42 12.79
N ASN A 152 13.02 7.80 13.18
CA ASN A 152 13.52 6.60 12.51
C ASN A 152 12.66 5.40 12.94
N VAL A 153 11.43 5.36 12.42
CA VAL A 153 10.63 4.15 12.39
C VAL A 153 11.32 3.23 11.39
N GLY A 154 12.21 2.36 11.88
CA GLY A 154 12.99 1.46 11.04
C GLY A 154 12.13 0.85 9.93
N ALA A 155 12.68 0.75 8.71
CA ALA A 155 11.96 0.48 7.46
C ALA A 155 10.67 -0.32 7.67
N LEU A 156 9.53 0.40 7.77
CA LEU A 156 8.22 -0.24 7.85
C LEU A 156 7.98 -0.90 6.49
N ALA A 157 8.39 -2.17 6.41
CA ALA A 157 8.16 -2.99 5.24
C ALA A 157 6.70 -3.43 5.28
N PHE A 158 5.96 -3.09 4.23
CA PHE A 158 4.64 -3.68 4.06
C PHE A 158 4.83 -5.11 3.58
N SER A 159 4.04 -6.03 4.14
CA SER A 159 3.89 -7.37 3.58
C SER A 159 3.33 -7.25 2.15
N ASP A 160 3.51 -8.31 1.37
CA ASP A 160 2.93 -8.42 0.03
C ASP A 160 1.44 -8.05 0.04
N ILE A 161 1.09 -7.06 -0.77
CA ILE A 161 -0.30 -6.63 -0.98
C ILE A 161 -0.75 -7.29 -2.27
N ALA A 162 -1.59 -8.30 -2.16
CA ALA A 162 -2.08 -9.09 -3.29
C ALA A 162 -3.59 -9.00 -3.43
N THR A 163 -4.06 -8.99 -4.68
CA THR A 163 -5.49 -9.06 -5.01
C THR A 163 -5.70 -10.08 -6.09
N VAL A 164 -6.66 -10.99 -5.86
CA VAL A 164 -7.00 -12.06 -6.79
C VAL A 164 -8.39 -11.80 -7.36
N MET A 165 -8.56 -11.98 -8.67
CA MET A 165 -9.85 -11.90 -9.34
C MET A 165 -10.05 -13.09 -10.28
N ARG A 166 -11.32 -13.41 -10.56
CA ARG A 166 -11.67 -14.36 -11.62
C ARG A 166 -11.21 -13.77 -12.96
N GLN A 167 -10.55 -14.59 -13.77
CA GLN A 167 -10.10 -14.23 -15.10
C GLN A 167 -11.02 -14.86 -16.16
N VAL A 168 -11.19 -14.17 -17.29
CA VAL A 168 -11.86 -14.72 -18.47
C VAL A 168 -11.04 -15.89 -19.06
N LEU A 169 -11.73 -16.83 -19.70
CA LEU A 169 -11.11 -18.03 -20.29
C LEU A 169 -10.24 -17.69 -21.49
#